data_AF-A0A7Z7KIH3-F1
#
_entry.id   AF-A0A7Z7KIH3-F1
#
_cell.length_a   1.000
_cell.length_b   1.000
_cell.length_c   1.000
_cell.angle_alpha   90.00
_cell.angle_beta   90.00
_cell.angle_gamma   90.00
#
_symmetry.space_group_name_H-M   'P 1'
#
loop_
_entity.id
_entity.type
_entity.pdbx_description
1 polymer ?
#
loop_
_entity_poly.entity_id
_entity_poly.type
_entity_poly.pdbx_seq_one_letter_code
_entity_poly.pdbx_strand_id
1 'polypeptide(L)'
;MRGRRVRRGSIGAESLLGAQLDRDGHAHQPEGSNGRSDYAPFVDAGIASTGLLSIRDDNYHTPQDDIDNVSITTLTHAARAVANLIGTLQQDADALGTR
;
A
#
# COMPACT_ATOMS: atom_id res chain seq x y z
N MET A 1 -15.79 -11.73 -16.13
CA MET A 1 -14.91 -10.61 -16.53
C MET A 1 -14.58 -9.59 -15.41
N ARG A 2 -15.13 -9.69 -14.18
CA ARG A 2 -14.88 -8.71 -13.09
C ARG A 2 -13.44 -8.71 -12.54
N GLY A 3 -12.79 -9.87 -12.38
CA GLY A 3 -11.45 -9.96 -11.77
C GLY A 3 -10.31 -9.26 -12.53
N ARG A 4 -10.46 -8.95 -13.83
CA ARG A 4 -9.43 -8.24 -14.61
C ARG A 4 -9.35 -6.74 -14.28
N ARG A 5 -10.47 -6.11 -13.93
CA ARG A 5 -10.51 -4.69 -13.55
C ARG A 5 -9.94 -4.46 -12.15
N VAL A 6 -10.24 -5.38 -11.22
CA VAL A 6 -9.71 -5.38 -9.84
C VAL A 6 -8.19 -5.40 -9.84
N ARG A 7 -7.59 -6.34 -10.59
CA ARG A 7 -6.13 -6.44 -10.71
C ARG A 7 -5.51 -5.16 -11.28
N ARG A 8 -6.12 -4.54 -12.29
CA ARG A 8 -5.63 -3.26 -12.85
C ARG A 8 -5.68 -2.14 -11.82
N GLY A 9 -6.78 -2.04 -11.06
CA GLY A 9 -6.92 -1.04 -10.01
C GLY A 9 -5.88 -1.20 -8.90
N SER A 10 -5.66 -2.42 -8.41
CA SER A 10 -4.62 -2.70 -7.41
C SER A 10 -3.22 -2.35 -7.91
N ILE A 11 -2.88 -2.72 -9.16
CA ILE A 11 -1.58 -2.39 -9.78
C ILE A 11 -1.39 -0.87 -9.94
N GLY A 12 -2.44 -0.16 -10.40
CA GLY A 12 -2.40 1.29 -10.53
C GLY A 12 -2.17 1.97 -9.18
N ALA A 13 -2.82 1.49 -8.12
CA ALA A 13 -2.70 2.05 -6.79
C ALA A 13 -1.30 1.78 -6.20
N GLU A 14 -0.77 0.56 -6.39
CA GLU A 14 0.61 0.20 -6.02
C GLU A 14 1.64 1.08 -6.76
N SER A 15 1.41 1.38 -8.03
CA SER A 15 2.27 2.27 -8.82
C SER A 15 2.32 3.69 -8.25
N LEU A 16 1.19 4.22 -7.76
CA LEU A 16 1.13 5.55 -7.15
C LEU A 16 1.84 5.60 -5.78
N LEU A 17 1.77 4.52 -5.01
CA LEU A 17 2.52 4.39 -3.76
C LEU A 17 4.02 4.36 -4.05
N GLY A 18 4.47 3.46 -4.93
CA GLY A 18 5.88 3.33 -5.32
C GLY A 18 6.44 4.63 -5.88
N ALA A 19 5.68 5.33 -6.75
CA ALA A 19 6.12 6.60 -7.31
C ALA A 19 6.35 7.70 -6.26
N GLN A 20 5.58 7.72 -5.16
CA GLN A 20 5.86 8.67 -4.06
C GLN A 20 7.08 8.25 -3.24
N LEU A 21 7.29 6.96 -3.01
CA LEU A 21 8.47 6.45 -2.31
C LEU A 21 9.74 6.69 -3.13
N ASP A 22 9.70 6.51 -4.46
CA ASP A 22 10.78 6.86 -5.38
C ASP A 22 11.10 8.35 -5.34
N ARG A 23 10.08 9.22 -5.36
CA ARG A 23 10.26 10.68 -5.23
C ARG A 23 10.93 11.07 -3.92
N ASP A 24 10.64 10.34 -2.86
CA ASP A 24 11.21 10.56 -1.53
C ASP A 24 12.61 9.91 -1.37
N GLY A 25 13.05 9.09 -2.33
CA GLY A 25 14.27 8.29 -2.23
C GLY A 25 14.19 7.18 -1.20
N HIS A 26 12.99 6.73 -0.84
CA HIS A 26 12.78 5.66 0.14
C HIS A 26 12.71 4.30 -0.57
N ALA A 27 13.60 3.39 -0.19
CA ALA A 27 13.64 2.06 -0.79
C ALA A 27 12.31 1.31 -0.57
N HIS A 28 11.82 0.68 -1.63
CA HIS A 28 10.62 -0.15 -1.61
C HIS A 28 10.77 -1.28 -2.62
N GLN A 29 9.94 -2.29 -2.48
CA GLN A 29 9.88 -3.42 -3.39
C GLN A 29 8.44 -3.93 -3.47
N PRO A 30 8.00 -4.48 -4.61
CA PRO A 30 6.73 -5.18 -4.69
C PRO A 30 6.75 -6.39 -3.77
N GLU A 31 5.83 -6.44 -2.83
CA GLU A 31 5.58 -7.63 -2.03
C GLU A 31 4.24 -8.20 -2.46
N GLY A 32 4.27 -9.35 -3.14
CA GLY A 32 3.05 -9.99 -3.62
C GLY A 32 2.04 -10.23 -2.50
N SER A 33 0.75 -10.17 -2.84
CA SER A 33 -0.32 -10.50 -1.90
C SER A 33 -0.19 -11.94 -1.40
N ASN A 34 -0.06 -12.11 -0.08
CA ASN A 34 -0.09 -13.41 0.59
C ASN A 34 -1.48 -13.74 1.19
N GLY A 35 -2.47 -12.86 1.02
CA GLY A 35 -3.82 -12.99 1.56
C GLY A 35 -3.94 -12.83 3.08
N ARG A 36 -2.90 -12.34 3.77
CA ARG A 36 -2.84 -12.27 5.25
C ARG A 36 -2.88 -10.84 5.77
N SER A 37 -3.93 -10.09 5.44
CA SER A 37 -4.26 -8.78 6.02
C SER A 37 -5.69 -8.37 5.62
N ASP A 38 -6.17 -7.23 6.10
CA ASP A 38 -7.54 -6.76 5.91
C ASP A 38 -7.92 -6.48 4.46
N TYR A 39 -6.95 -6.32 3.55
CA TYR A 39 -7.23 -6.15 2.12
C TYR A 39 -7.83 -7.42 1.49
N ALA A 40 -7.61 -8.60 2.06
CA ALA A 40 -7.99 -9.89 1.47
C ALA A 40 -9.50 -9.98 1.15
N PRO A 41 -10.43 -9.74 2.08
CA PRO A 41 -11.88 -9.77 1.78
C PRO A 41 -12.31 -8.75 0.73
N PHE A 42 -11.65 -7.60 0.61
CA PHE A 42 -11.95 -6.63 -0.45
C PHE A 42 -11.54 -7.17 -1.82
N VAL A 43 -10.34 -7.74 -1.93
CA VAL A 43 -9.87 -8.38 -3.17
C VAL A 43 -10.81 -9.52 -3.57
N ASP A 44 -11.25 -10.34 -2.62
CA ASP A 44 -12.20 -11.44 -2.85
C ASP A 44 -13.57 -10.94 -3.33
N ALA A 45 -14.04 -9.81 -2.79
CA ALA A 45 -15.26 -9.13 -3.25
C ALA A 45 -15.09 -8.43 -4.61
N GLY A 46 -13.89 -8.42 -5.16
CA GLY A 46 -13.57 -7.73 -6.40
C GLY A 46 -13.46 -6.22 -6.25
N ILE A 47 -13.00 -5.75 -5.09
CA ILE A 47 -12.67 -4.36 -4.80
C ILE A 47 -11.15 -4.23 -4.86
N ALA A 48 -10.66 -3.28 -5.68
CA ALA A 48 -9.24 -3.02 -5.78
C ALA A 48 -8.69 -2.57 -4.42
N SER A 49 -7.62 -3.22 -3.97
CA SER A 49 -6.95 -2.92 -2.71
C SER A 49 -5.43 -3.03 -2.87
N THR A 50 -4.69 -2.22 -2.13
CA THR A 50 -3.22 -2.18 -2.07
C THR A 50 -2.79 -1.71 -0.68
N GLY A 51 -1.50 -1.74 -0.38
CA GLY A 51 -0.97 -1.26 0.90
C GLY A 51 0.55 -1.21 0.93
N LEU A 52 1.08 -0.71 2.04
CA LEU A 52 2.50 -0.71 2.36
C LEU A 52 2.71 -1.53 3.62
N LEU A 53 3.84 -2.24 3.70
CA LEU A 53 4.23 -3.01 4.87
C LEU A 53 5.75 -2.96 5.04
N SER A 54 6.23 -2.67 6.26
CA SER A 54 7.59 -3.01 6.65
C SER A 54 7.60 -4.48 7.04
N ILE A 55 8.05 -5.35 6.13
CA ILE A 55 7.80 -6.79 6.22
C ILE A 55 8.55 -7.50 7.34
N ARG A 56 9.69 -6.94 7.77
CA ARG A 56 10.52 -7.55 8.79
C ARG A 56 10.62 -6.64 10.01
N ASP A 57 10.17 -7.20 11.12
CA ASP A 57 10.34 -6.67 12.45
C ASP A 57 10.62 -7.85 13.39
N ASP A 58 11.79 -7.85 14.02
CA ASP A 58 12.20 -8.93 14.93
C ASP A 58 11.41 -8.87 16.26
N ASN A 59 10.73 -7.76 16.56
CA ASN A 59 9.84 -7.59 17.71
C ASN A 59 8.36 -7.87 17.39
N TYR A 60 8.01 -8.29 16.18
CA TYR A 60 6.62 -8.58 15.80
C TYR A 60 5.96 -9.60 16.76
N HIS A 61 4.76 -9.27 17.25
CA HIS A 61 4.00 -10.07 18.24
C HIS A 61 4.71 -10.30 19.58
N THR A 62 5.62 -9.40 19.96
CA THR A 62 6.24 -9.40 21.29
C THR A 62 5.82 -8.14 22.07
N PRO A 63 6.01 -8.11 23.40
CA PRO A 63 5.81 -6.89 24.18
C PRO A 63 6.73 -5.73 23.79
N GLN A 64 7.83 -6.00 23.07
CA GLN A 64 8.80 -5.00 22.61
C GLN A 64 8.33 -4.27 21.34
N ASP A 65 7.23 -4.69 20.72
CA ASP A 65 6.55 -3.90 19.69
C ASP A 65 5.76 -2.76 20.35
N ASP A 66 6.51 -1.77 20.83
CA ASP A 66 6.00 -0.60 21.53
C ASP A 66 6.44 0.70 20.85
N ILE A 67 6.26 1.85 21.51
CA ILE A 67 6.54 3.16 20.93
C ILE A 67 8.03 3.36 20.57
N ASP A 68 8.93 2.63 21.22
CA ASP A 68 10.37 2.72 20.96
C ASP A 68 10.77 1.88 19.73
N ASN A 69 9.90 1.00 19.25
CA ASN A 69 10.08 0.18 18.04
C ASN A 69 9.52 0.84 16.77
N VAL A 70 9.36 2.16 16.74
CA VAL A 70 8.80 2.90 15.59
C VAL A 70 9.88 3.65 14.82
N SER A 71 10.03 3.33 13.53
CA SER A 71 10.82 4.14 12.58
C SER A 71 10.02 5.37 12.13
N ILE A 72 10.32 6.54 12.71
CA ILE A 72 9.71 7.81 12.29
C ILE A 72 9.98 8.12 10.81
N THR A 73 11.16 7.74 10.30
CA THR A 73 11.51 7.89 8.88
C THR A 73 10.54 7.09 8.00
N THR A 74 10.39 5.79 8.27
CA THR A 74 9.50 4.91 7.49
C THR A 74 8.04 5.35 7.62
N LEU A 75 7.60 5.69 8.83
CA LEU A 75 6.24 6.19 9.08
C LEU A 75 5.95 7.46 8.25
N THR A 76 6.90 8.39 8.18
CA THR A 76 6.74 9.65 7.44
C THR A 76 6.59 9.39 5.93
N HIS A 77 7.43 8.54 5.36
CA HIS A 77 7.36 8.22 3.92
C HIS A 77 6.11 7.41 3.56
N ALA A 78 5.73 6.45 4.39
CA ALA A 78 4.49 5.70 4.21
C ALA A 78 3.25 6.61 4.27
N ALA A 79 3.21 7.52 5.25
CA ALA A 79 2.13 8.50 5.37
C ALA A 79 2.04 9.41 4.14
N ARG A 80 3.17 9.90 3.62
CA ARG A 80 3.24 10.71 2.39
C ARG A 80 2.74 9.93 1.17
N ALA A 81 3.15 8.66 1.02
CA ALA A 81 2.71 7.80 -0.06
C ALA A 81 1.19 7.56 -0.05
N VAL A 82 0.64 7.22 1.12
CA VAL A 82 -0.81 7.03 1.29
C VAL A 82 -1.58 8.34 1.04
N ALA A 83 -1.09 9.47 1.56
CA ALA A 83 -1.70 10.78 1.32
C ALA A 83 -1.69 11.14 -0.17
N ASN A 84 -0.59 10.87 -0.89
CA ASN A 84 -0.50 11.09 -2.33
C ASN A 84 -1.51 10.22 -3.10
N LEU A 85 -1.66 8.95 -2.73
CA LEU A 85 -2.63 8.04 -3.35
C LEU A 85 -4.07 8.56 -3.12
N ILE A 86 -4.44 8.84 -1.87
CA ILE A 86 -5.79 9.34 -1.53
C ILE A 86 -6.06 10.67 -2.23
N GLY A 87 -5.12 11.60 -2.18
CA GLY A 87 -5.24 12.92 -2.83
C GLY A 87 -5.42 12.80 -4.34
N THR A 88 -4.66 11.90 -4.99
CA THR A 88 -4.82 11.61 -6.42
C THR A 88 -6.22 11.07 -6.71
N LEU A 89 -6.70 10.07 -5.97
CA LEU A 89 -8.00 9.45 -6.20
C LEU A 89 -9.19 10.36 -5.88
N GLN A 90 -9.01 11.31 -4.97
CA GLN A 90 -10.02 12.33 -4.70
C GLN A 90 -10.21 13.28 -5.88
N GLN A 91 -9.14 13.59 -6.63
CA GLN A 91 -9.19 14.47 -7.79
C GLN A 91 -9.54 13.72 -9.08
N ASP A 92 -9.06 12.48 -9.22
CA ASP A 92 -9.29 11.63 -10.38
C ASP A 92 -9.46 10.17 -9.96
N ALA A 93 -10.72 9.72 -9.90
CA ALA A 93 -11.07 8.34 -9.56
C ALA A 93 -10.66 7.33 -10.66
N ASP A 94 -10.33 7.79 -11.87
CA ASP A 94 -9.90 6.94 -12.98
C ASP A 94 -8.38 6.79 -13.07
N ALA A 95 -7.62 7.49 -12.21
CA ALA A 95 -6.16 7.49 -12.18
C ALA A 95 -5.53 6.09 -12.00
N LEU A 96 -6.32 5.10 -11.57
CA LEU A 96 -5.90 3.70 -11.42
C LEU A 96 -5.88 2.90 -12.73
N GLY A 97 -6.28 3.48 -13.87
CA GLY A 97 -6.31 2.77 -15.16
C GLY A 97 -7.32 1.62 -15.22
N THR A 98 -8.44 1.77 -14.50
CA THR A 98 -9.52 0.75 -14.38
C THR A 98 -10.58 0.80 -15.49
N ARG A 99 -10.52 1.81 -16.36
CA ARG A 99 -11.42 2.00 -17.50
C ARG A 99 -10.73 1.62 -18.81
#